data_AF-A0AAN9EVE0-F1
#
_entry.id   AF-A0AAN9EVE0-F1
#
_cell.length_a   1.000
_cell.length_b   1.000
_cell.length_c   1.000
_cell.angle_alpha   90.00
_cell.angle_beta   90.00
_cell.angle_gamma   90.00
#
_symmetry.space_group_name_H-M   'P 1'
#
loop_
_entity.id
_entity.type
_entity.pdbx_description
1 polymer ?
#
loop_
_entity_poly.entity_id
_entity_poly.type
_entity_poly.pdbx_seq_one_letter_code
_entity_poly.pdbx_strand_id
1 'polypeptide(L)'
;MYEGAYLSDGKGISNWDVFSHKPGNISDGCNGDVAVDQYNQYLEDIDLMEAIKVNSYRVSISWARILPRIQPFVILFHFDLPQELEDRCGGWLSPQSHEGDSDKEPFVAAHNMILSHAAAVDIYRNKYQIEQGGQIGIVEHIDWFEPLINSTADKLATERAQAFTANWILDPILFGKYPKEMEMVLGTNLPEFSCKDKAKLKRGVDFIGLNYYASYYVRVCISSMCESGLGVSTTEGSYQPTAL
;
A
#
# COMPACT_ATOMS: atom_id res chain seq x y z
N MET A 1 10.26 -1.40 12.52
CA MET A 1 9.87 0.01 12.75
C MET A 1 11.11 0.81 13.09
N TYR A 2 11.07 2.15 12.97
CA TYR A 2 12.22 3.00 13.27
C TYR A 2 12.00 3.89 14.50
N GLU A 3 10.88 4.62 14.52
CA GLU A 3 10.62 5.70 15.47
C GLU A 3 10.63 5.29 16.95
N GLY A 4 9.83 4.28 17.33
CA GLY A 4 9.62 3.96 18.74
C GLY A 4 8.73 4.97 19.45
N ALA A 5 8.93 5.12 20.77
CA ALA A 5 8.22 6.08 21.61
C ALA A 5 6.69 6.01 21.45
N TYR A 6 6.15 4.78 21.43
CA TYR A 6 4.80 4.50 20.91
C TYR A 6 3.65 5.14 21.74
N LEU A 7 3.91 5.50 23.00
CA LEU A 7 2.97 6.19 23.90
C LEU A 7 3.45 7.59 24.33
N SER A 8 4.60 8.04 23.83
CA SER A 8 5.19 9.31 24.24
C SER A 8 4.47 10.49 23.58
N ASP A 9 4.48 11.62 24.29
CA ASP A 9 4.06 12.94 23.77
C ASP A 9 2.67 12.98 23.11
N GLY A 10 1.74 12.19 23.66
CA GLY A 10 0.35 12.20 23.23
C GLY A 10 0.06 11.40 21.95
N LYS A 11 1.01 10.59 21.47
CA LYS A 11 0.75 9.64 20.38
C LYS A 11 -0.39 8.69 20.75
N GLY A 12 -1.34 8.53 19.83
CA GLY A 12 -2.40 7.55 19.90
C GLY A 12 -1.94 6.14 19.50
N ILE A 13 -2.79 5.16 19.78
CA ILE A 13 -2.57 3.77 19.39
C ILE A 13 -2.87 3.60 17.88
N SER A 14 -1.95 2.97 17.16
CA SER A 14 -2.14 2.50 15.78
C SER A 14 -2.62 1.05 15.73
N ASN A 15 -3.15 0.64 14.59
CA ASN A 15 -3.49 -0.75 14.27
C ASN A 15 -2.30 -1.69 14.46
N TRP A 16 -1.08 -1.26 14.11
CA TRP A 16 0.15 -2.02 14.30
C TRP A 16 0.52 -2.19 15.77
N ASP A 17 0.28 -1.17 16.61
CA ASP A 17 0.47 -1.30 18.06
C ASP A 17 -0.45 -2.42 18.58
N VAL A 18 -1.75 -2.41 18.25
CA VAL A 18 -2.68 -3.48 18.67
C VAL A 18 -2.30 -4.84 18.11
N PHE A 19 -1.92 -4.91 16.83
CA PHE A 19 -1.59 -6.17 16.17
C PHE A 19 -0.33 -6.81 16.76
N SER A 20 0.73 -6.03 16.99
CA SER A 20 2.02 -6.54 17.48
C SER A 20 1.99 -6.95 18.96
N HIS A 21 1.14 -6.32 19.77
CA HIS A 21 0.97 -6.66 21.19
C HIS A 21 0.18 -7.96 21.43
N LYS A 22 -0.44 -8.55 20.39
CA LYS A 22 -1.13 -9.85 20.50
C LYS A 22 -0.11 -11.00 20.41
N PRO A 23 -0.05 -11.89 21.41
CA PRO A 23 0.89 -13.02 21.39
C PRO A 23 0.72 -13.91 20.15
N GLY A 24 1.83 -14.25 19.50
CA GLY A 24 1.87 -15.12 18.32
C GLY A 24 1.67 -14.42 16.97
N ASN A 25 1.32 -13.13 16.95
CA ASN A 25 1.21 -12.36 15.70
C ASN A 25 2.58 -12.00 15.09
N ILE A 26 3.58 -11.81 15.94
CA ILE A 26 4.97 -11.57 15.54
C ILE A 26 5.77 -12.83 15.90
N SER A 27 6.57 -13.33 14.95
CA SER A 27 7.26 -14.62 15.06
C SER A 27 8.22 -14.72 16.24
N ASP A 28 8.90 -13.63 16.57
CA ASP A 28 9.80 -13.51 17.72
C ASP A 28 9.16 -12.79 18.93
N GLY A 29 7.89 -12.38 18.80
CA GLY A 29 7.16 -11.64 19.82
C GLY A 29 7.62 -10.19 20.03
N CYS A 30 8.50 -9.66 19.19
CA CYS A 30 8.93 -8.27 19.27
C CYS A 30 7.82 -7.29 18.85
N ASN A 31 7.96 -6.03 19.23
CA ASN A 31 7.03 -4.95 18.84
C ASN A 31 7.77 -3.65 18.46
N GLY A 32 6.99 -2.62 18.16
CA GLY A 32 7.47 -1.32 17.73
C GLY A 32 7.72 -0.30 18.84
N ASP A 33 7.61 -0.69 20.11
CA ASP A 33 7.47 0.26 21.22
C ASP A 33 8.69 1.18 21.37
N VAL A 34 9.88 0.61 21.19
CA VAL A 34 11.18 1.28 21.19
C VAL A 34 11.80 1.30 19.80
N ALA A 35 11.67 0.21 19.03
CA ALA A 35 12.27 0.09 17.69
C ALA A 35 13.79 0.37 17.71
N VAL A 36 14.30 1.24 16.83
CA VAL A 36 15.69 1.76 16.92
C VAL A 36 15.75 3.12 17.63
N ASP A 37 14.63 3.55 18.22
CA ASP A 37 14.50 4.76 19.02
C ASP A 37 14.88 6.05 18.29
N GLN A 38 14.61 6.09 16.98
CA GLN A 38 14.83 7.27 16.15
C GLN A 38 14.06 8.49 16.68
N TYR A 39 12.95 8.31 17.39
CA TYR A 39 12.22 9.42 18.03
C TYR A 39 13.12 10.28 18.93
N ASN A 40 13.99 9.63 19.71
CA ASN A 40 14.90 10.32 20.62
C ASN A 40 16.28 10.54 20.00
N GLN A 41 16.67 9.74 18.99
CA GLN A 41 18.02 9.70 18.42
C GLN A 41 18.13 10.28 17.00
N TYR A 42 17.10 10.96 16.49
CA TYR A 42 17.08 11.45 15.11
C TYR A 42 18.25 12.38 14.73
N LEU A 43 18.85 13.09 15.69
CA LEU A 43 20.04 13.92 15.43
C LEU A 43 21.26 13.04 15.09
N GLU A 44 21.44 11.92 15.79
CA GLU A 44 22.50 10.96 15.49
C GLU A 44 22.29 10.30 14.13
N ASP A 45 21.03 9.98 13.79
CA ASP A 45 20.69 9.46 12.46
C ASP A 45 21.05 10.46 11.34
N ILE A 46 20.83 11.77 11.56
CA ILE A 46 21.20 12.83 10.61
C ILE A 46 22.72 12.91 10.44
N ASP A 47 23.48 12.84 11.53
CA ASP A 47 24.95 12.84 11.49
C ASP A 47 25.47 11.62 10.70
N LEU A 48 24.84 10.45 10.90
CA LEU A 48 25.17 9.24 10.15
C LEU A 48 24.85 9.39 8.65
N MET A 49 23.70 9.98 8.31
CA MET A 49 23.32 10.27 6.92
C MET A 49 24.32 11.21 6.24
N GLU A 50 24.80 12.24 6.93
CA GLU A 50 25.87 13.12 6.42
C GLU A 50 27.18 12.34 6.22
N ALA A 51 27.56 11.49 7.18
CA ALA A 51 28.78 10.69 7.10
C ALA A 51 28.79 9.74 5.89
N ILE A 52 27.65 9.15 5.54
CA ILE A 52 27.50 8.29 4.35
C ILE A 52 27.19 9.09 3.06
N LYS A 53 27.05 10.42 3.16
CA LYS A 53 26.85 11.35 2.04
C LYS A 53 25.59 11.07 1.21
N VAL A 54 24.50 10.66 1.85
CA VAL A 54 23.20 10.58 1.16
C VAL A 54 22.65 11.98 0.91
N ASN A 55 21.93 12.15 -0.20
CA ASN A 55 21.36 13.43 -0.62
C ASN A 55 19.89 13.62 -0.22
N SER A 56 19.26 12.57 0.30
CA SER A 56 17.85 12.55 0.63
C SER A 56 17.56 11.44 1.63
N TYR A 57 16.56 11.68 2.47
CA TYR A 57 16.03 10.71 3.40
C TYR A 57 14.51 10.69 3.30
N ARG A 58 13.95 9.52 2.95
CA ARG A 58 12.51 9.34 2.84
C ARG A 58 11.98 8.79 4.16
N VAL A 59 11.13 9.57 4.82
CA VAL A 59 10.45 9.22 6.07
C VAL A 59 8.93 9.20 5.89
N SER A 60 8.25 8.49 6.78
CA SER A 60 6.80 8.57 6.97
C SER A 60 6.48 9.37 8.23
N ILE A 61 5.36 10.09 8.23
CA ILE A 61 4.85 10.78 9.42
C ILE A 61 3.81 9.88 10.07
N SER A 62 3.98 9.54 11.35
CA SER A 62 3.00 8.71 12.05
C SER A 62 1.68 9.47 12.24
N TRP A 63 0.61 8.96 11.62
CA TRP A 63 -0.71 9.59 11.71
C TRP A 63 -1.20 9.63 13.15
N ALA A 64 -1.09 8.50 13.87
CA ALA A 64 -1.54 8.39 15.25
C ALA A 64 -0.83 9.40 16.19
N ARG A 65 0.32 9.95 15.80
CA ARG A 65 1.00 11.02 16.53
C ARG A 65 0.46 12.41 16.22
N ILE A 66 0.12 12.72 14.96
CA ILE A 66 -0.36 14.06 14.57
C ILE A 66 -1.84 14.26 14.92
N LEU A 67 -2.66 13.23 14.69
CA LEU A 67 -4.11 13.28 14.91
C LEU A 67 -4.58 12.03 15.66
N PRO A 68 -4.31 11.95 16.97
CA PRO A 68 -4.65 10.78 17.77
C PRO A 68 -6.16 10.53 17.92
N ARG A 69 -7.03 11.46 17.48
CA ARG A 69 -8.49 11.39 17.68
C ARG A 69 -9.35 11.71 16.43
N ILE A 70 -8.78 12.03 15.26
CA ILE A 70 -9.52 12.56 14.07
C ILE A 70 -8.92 12.12 12.70
N GLN A 71 -9.73 12.21 11.64
CA GLN A 71 -9.52 11.86 10.21
C GLN A 71 -8.71 12.93 9.39
N PRO A 72 -7.70 12.58 8.56
CA PRO A 72 -6.86 13.48 7.74
C PRO A 72 -6.62 13.13 6.25
N PHE A 73 -5.84 14.01 5.59
CA PHE A 73 -5.25 13.92 4.25
C PHE A 73 -3.75 14.38 4.23
N VAL A 74 -2.91 13.78 3.33
CA VAL A 74 -1.50 14.13 2.87
C VAL A 74 -0.27 13.35 3.40
N ILE A 75 0.36 12.51 2.54
CA ILE A 75 1.44 11.49 2.76
C ILE A 75 1.45 10.91 4.19
N LEU A 76 0.40 10.15 4.50
CA LEU A 76 -0.06 9.91 5.86
C LEU A 76 0.12 8.50 6.41
N PHE A 77 0.52 7.53 5.58
CA PHE A 77 0.24 6.14 5.90
C PHE A 77 1.35 5.22 5.40
N HIS A 78 2.03 4.56 6.34
CA HIS A 78 2.90 3.43 6.08
C HIS A 78 2.45 2.26 6.95
N PHE A 79 1.25 1.79 6.65
CA PHE A 79 0.53 0.72 7.36
C PHE A 79 0.03 1.06 8.78
N ASP A 80 0.26 2.27 9.29
CA ASP A 80 0.00 2.72 10.66
C ASP A 80 -1.33 3.48 10.84
N LEU A 81 -2.45 2.81 10.53
CA LEU A 81 -3.78 3.41 10.65
C LEU A 81 -4.08 3.62 12.14
N PRO A 82 -4.55 4.80 12.59
CA PRO A 82 -4.99 4.94 13.97
C PRO A 82 -6.08 3.92 14.31
N GLN A 83 -5.92 3.21 15.43
CA GLN A 83 -6.84 2.17 15.86
C GLN A 83 -8.27 2.70 16.03
N GLU A 84 -8.40 3.96 16.44
CA GLU A 84 -9.70 4.64 16.59
C GLU A 84 -10.55 4.62 15.30
N LEU A 85 -9.93 4.62 14.12
CA LEU A 85 -10.65 4.54 12.84
C LEU A 85 -11.07 3.11 12.49
N GLU A 86 -10.26 2.14 12.90
CA GLU A 86 -10.65 0.73 12.86
C GLU A 86 -11.88 0.51 13.76
N ASP A 87 -11.83 1.00 15.00
CA ASP A 87 -12.88 0.80 16.00
C ASP A 87 -14.18 1.54 15.62
N ARG A 88 -14.08 2.75 15.07
CA ARG A 88 -15.26 3.57 14.75
C ARG A 88 -15.93 3.23 13.44
N CYS A 89 -15.14 2.83 12.44
CA CYS A 89 -15.67 2.67 11.09
C CYS A 89 -15.07 1.50 10.29
N GLY A 90 -14.32 0.58 10.90
CA GLY A 90 -13.68 -0.53 10.19
C GLY A 90 -12.54 -0.09 9.28
N GLY A 91 -11.91 1.04 9.59
CA GLY A 91 -10.74 1.54 8.90
C GLY A 91 -10.97 1.73 7.40
N TRP A 92 -10.23 0.99 6.58
CA TRP A 92 -10.32 1.05 5.12
C TRP A 92 -11.57 0.35 4.54
N LEU A 93 -12.32 -0.41 5.34
CA LEU A 93 -13.49 -1.21 4.91
C LEU A 93 -14.85 -0.51 5.09
N SER A 94 -14.86 0.67 5.70
CA SER A 94 -16.08 1.40 6.12
C SER A 94 -17.22 1.46 5.08
N PRO A 95 -18.49 1.12 5.42
CA PRO A 95 -18.99 0.46 6.63
C PRO A 95 -19.39 -1.01 6.37
N GLN A 96 -19.05 -1.91 7.30
CA GLN A 96 -19.56 -3.29 7.51
C GLN A 96 -18.65 -4.45 7.09
N SER A 97 -18.18 -5.18 8.11
CA SER A 97 -18.22 -6.65 8.20
C SER A 97 -17.91 -7.06 9.66
N HIS A 98 -18.69 -7.99 10.23
CA HIS A 98 -18.42 -8.57 11.56
C HIS A 98 -17.55 -9.84 11.46
N GLU A 99 -17.39 -10.38 10.25
CA GLU A 99 -16.53 -11.49 9.86
C GLU A 99 -15.82 -11.11 8.56
N GLY A 100 -14.51 -11.32 8.48
CA GLY A 100 -13.68 -10.88 7.34
C GLY A 100 -14.00 -11.62 6.03
N ASP A 101 -14.01 -10.90 4.91
CA ASP A 101 -14.23 -11.41 3.56
C ASP A 101 -13.01 -11.13 2.64
N SER A 102 -12.13 -12.11 2.51
CA SER A 102 -10.91 -11.99 1.70
C SER A 102 -11.16 -11.84 0.19
N ASP A 103 -12.37 -12.17 -0.30
CA ASP A 103 -12.72 -12.04 -1.72
C ASP A 103 -13.17 -10.61 -2.08
N LYS A 104 -13.39 -9.75 -1.08
CA LYS A 104 -13.98 -8.42 -1.27
C LYS A 104 -13.24 -7.30 -0.54
N GLU A 105 -12.90 -7.52 0.71
CA GLU A 105 -12.31 -6.49 1.60
C GLU A 105 -11.02 -5.86 1.03
N PRO A 106 -10.07 -6.64 0.46
CA PRO A 106 -8.86 -6.05 -0.11
C PRO A 106 -9.16 -5.01 -1.21
N PHE A 107 -10.15 -5.29 -2.06
CA PHE A 107 -10.51 -4.41 -3.18
C PHE A 107 -11.23 -3.15 -2.71
N VAL A 108 -12.06 -3.26 -1.67
CA VAL A 108 -12.71 -2.09 -1.03
C VAL A 108 -11.67 -1.22 -0.34
N ALA A 109 -10.74 -1.81 0.41
CA ALA A 109 -9.67 -1.09 1.07
C ALA A 109 -8.79 -0.33 0.05
N ALA A 110 -8.33 -1.03 -0.99
CA ALA A 110 -7.57 -0.43 -2.08
C ALA A 110 -8.33 0.72 -2.77
N HIS A 111 -9.63 0.54 -3.04
CA HIS A 111 -10.47 1.58 -3.62
C HIS A 111 -10.50 2.84 -2.74
N ASN A 112 -10.72 2.67 -1.44
CA ASN A 112 -10.76 3.79 -0.49
C ASN A 112 -9.40 4.48 -0.31
N MET A 113 -8.30 3.73 -0.42
CA MET A 113 -6.94 4.28 -0.45
C MET A 113 -6.72 5.15 -1.70
N ILE A 114 -7.15 4.69 -2.88
CA ILE A 114 -7.07 5.46 -4.14
C ILE A 114 -7.87 6.75 -4.04
N LEU A 115 -9.11 6.70 -3.53
CA LEU A 115 -9.94 7.89 -3.35
C LEU A 115 -9.33 8.87 -2.34
N SER A 116 -8.77 8.34 -1.26
CA SER A 116 -8.05 9.13 -0.24
C SER A 116 -6.82 9.81 -0.84
N HIS A 117 -6.04 9.09 -1.64
CA HIS A 117 -4.91 9.66 -2.37
C HIS A 117 -5.36 10.78 -3.31
N ALA A 118 -6.37 10.54 -4.15
CA ALA A 118 -6.87 11.53 -5.12
C ALA A 118 -7.38 12.81 -4.44
N ALA A 119 -8.06 12.68 -3.30
CA ALA A 119 -8.51 13.84 -2.53
C ALA A 119 -7.37 14.57 -1.82
N ALA A 120 -6.31 13.88 -1.37
CA ALA A 120 -5.10 14.53 -0.84
C ALA A 120 -4.42 15.37 -1.91
N VAL A 121 -4.24 14.80 -3.10
CA VAL A 121 -3.65 15.48 -4.26
C VAL A 121 -4.48 16.70 -4.65
N ASP A 122 -5.80 16.55 -4.77
CA ASP A 122 -6.68 17.67 -5.12
C ASP A 122 -6.56 18.82 -4.11
N ILE A 123 -6.52 18.52 -2.80
CA ILE A 123 -6.29 19.53 -1.76
C ILE A 123 -4.91 20.19 -1.92
N TYR A 124 -3.86 19.39 -2.08
CA TYR A 124 -2.48 19.89 -2.23
C TYR A 124 -2.36 20.85 -3.40
N ARG A 125 -2.83 20.43 -4.58
CA ARG A 125 -2.79 21.26 -5.80
C ARG A 125 -3.57 22.55 -5.66
N ASN A 126 -4.77 22.50 -5.06
CA ASN A 126 -5.65 23.67 -4.99
C ASN A 126 -5.26 24.66 -3.88
N LYS A 127 -4.64 24.20 -2.79
CA LYS A 127 -4.40 25.04 -1.60
C LYS A 127 -2.94 25.33 -1.30
N TYR A 128 -2.02 24.45 -1.66
CA TYR A 128 -0.65 24.49 -1.12
C TYR A 128 0.43 24.50 -2.20
N GLN A 129 0.21 23.82 -3.34
CA GLN A 129 1.25 23.62 -4.35
C GLN A 129 1.77 24.94 -4.95
N ILE A 130 0.89 25.91 -5.19
CA ILE A 130 1.29 27.21 -5.76
C ILE A 130 2.22 27.97 -4.82
N GLU A 131 1.93 27.95 -3.52
CA GLU A 131 2.71 28.70 -2.52
C GLU A 131 3.99 27.96 -2.12
N GLN A 132 3.93 26.64 -1.98
CA GLN A 132 5.04 25.82 -1.50
C GLN A 132 5.99 25.36 -2.61
N GLY A 133 5.51 25.31 -3.86
CA GLY A 133 6.30 24.87 -5.02
C GLY A 133 6.72 23.39 -5.00
N GLY A 134 6.12 22.56 -4.14
CA GLY A 134 6.46 21.16 -4.00
C GLY A 134 5.73 20.23 -4.97
N GLN A 135 6.06 18.94 -4.87
CA GLN A 135 5.50 17.87 -5.70
C GLN A 135 4.81 16.82 -4.82
N ILE A 136 3.75 16.22 -5.34
CA ILE A 136 3.05 15.12 -4.68
C ILE A 136 2.93 13.91 -5.60
N GLY A 137 3.21 12.73 -5.04
CA GLY A 137 3.22 11.47 -5.75
C GLY A 137 2.66 10.32 -4.92
N ILE A 138 2.69 9.13 -5.50
CA ILE A 138 2.42 7.87 -4.82
C ILE A 138 3.65 6.97 -4.94
N VAL A 139 3.83 6.05 -3.99
CA VAL A 139 4.88 5.06 -4.04
C VAL A 139 4.26 3.68 -3.96
N GLU A 140 4.48 2.87 -4.99
CA GLU A 140 3.93 1.54 -5.08
C GLU A 140 5.02 0.47 -5.02
N HIS A 141 4.68 -0.63 -4.36
CA HIS A 141 5.44 -1.87 -4.48
C HIS A 141 5.24 -2.45 -5.87
N ILE A 142 6.34 -2.85 -6.51
CA ILE A 142 6.31 -3.50 -7.80
C ILE A 142 7.18 -4.75 -7.78
N ASP A 143 6.64 -5.80 -8.37
CA ASP A 143 7.38 -7.00 -8.73
C ASP A 143 7.50 -7.06 -10.24
N TRP A 144 8.62 -7.60 -10.74
CA TRP A 144 8.77 -7.86 -12.17
C TRP A 144 8.32 -9.27 -12.49
N PHE A 145 7.36 -9.41 -13.39
CA PHE A 145 6.86 -10.71 -13.81
C PHE A 145 7.35 -11.05 -15.21
N GLU A 146 7.96 -12.22 -15.37
CA GLU A 146 8.39 -12.76 -16.66
C GLU A 146 7.62 -14.06 -16.94
N PRO A 147 7.12 -14.30 -18.16
CA PRO A 147 6.49 -15.58 -18.48
C PRO A 147 7.53 -16.73 -18.38
N LEU A 148 7.18 -17.82 -17.70
CA LEU A 148 8.07 -18.98 -17.54
C LEU A 148 8.41 -19.60 -18.90
N ILE A 149 7.43 -19.70 -19.79
CA ILE A 149 7.64 -20.08 -21.19
C ILE A 149 7.04 -19.05 -22.14
N ASN A 150 7.62 -18.93 -23.34
CA ASN A 150 7.16 -18.02 -24.39
C ASN A 150 5.86 -18.50 -25.06
N SER A 151 4.80 -18.66 -24.27
CA SER A 151 3.45 -19.03 -24.70
C SER A 151 2.50 -17.84 -24.53
N THR A 152 1.45 -17.79 -25.35
CA THR A 152 0.40 -16.77 -25.19
C THR A 152 -0.28 -16.89 -23.82
N ALA A 153 -0.42 -18.11 -23.29
CA ALA A 153 -1.02 -18.35 -21.99
C ALA A 153 -0.21 -17.69 -20.87
N ASP A 154 1.09 -17.96 -20.80
CA ASP A 154 1.95 -17.41 -19.75
C ASP A 154 2.10 -15.90 -19.86
N LYS A 155 2.17 -15.34 -21.07
CA LYS A 155 2.12 -13.88 -21.27
C LYS A 155 0.86 -13.27 -20.68
N LEU A 156 -0.31 -13.88 -20.93
CA LEU A 156 -1.56 -13.40 -20.34
C LEU A 156 -1.59 -13.59 -18.82
N ALA A 157 -0.88 -14.58 -18.24
CA ALA A 157 -0.73 -14.69 -16.80
C ALA A 157 0.16 -13.60 -16.22
N THR A 158 1.26 -13.26 -16.90
CA THR A 158 2.13 -12.14 -16.55
C THR A 158 1.35 -10.83 -16.50
N GLU A 159 0.52 -10.53 -17.50
CA GLU A 159 -0.34 -9.33 -17.50
C GLU A 159 -1.34 -9.34 -16.33
N ARG A 160 -1.93 -10.49 -15.99
CA ARG A 160 -2.82 -10.61 -14.83
C ARG A 160 -2.07 -10.43 -13.51
N ALA A 161 -0.88 -11.02 -13.36
CA ALA A 161 -0.07 -10.87 -12.16
C ALA A 161 0.31 -9.39 -11.93
N GLN A 162 0.73 -8.72 -13.00
CA GLN A 162 1.00 -7.27 -12.98
C GLN A 162 -0.25 -6.46 -12.60
N ALA A 163 -1.41 -6.83 -13.14
CA ALA A 163 -2.68 -6.18 -12.84
C ALA A 163 -3.04 -6.24 -11.35
N PHE A 164 -2.88 -7.41 -10.73
CA PHE A 164 -3.24 -7.65 -9.33
C PHE A 164 -2.14 -7.29 -8.32
N THR A 165 -0.94 -6.92 -8.77
CA THR A 165 0.14 -6.46 -7.89
C THR A 165 0.16 -4.93 -7.78
N ALA A 166 0.44 -4.22 -8.88
CA ALA A 166 0.68 -2.77 -8.86
C ALA A 166 -0.33 -1.97 -9.67
N ASN A 167 -0.77 -2.49 -10.82
CA ASN A 167 -1.59 -1.68 -11.73
C ASN A 167 -2.98 -1.42 -11.18
N TRP A 168 -3.51 -2.26 -10.29
CA TRP A 168 -4.78 -1.99 -9.62
C TRP A 168 -4.80 -0.70 -8.79
N ILE A 169 -3.65 -0.18 -8.37
CA ILE A 169 -3.51 1.15 -7.76
C ILE A 169 -3.11 2.20 -8.80
N LEU A 170 -2.11 1.89 -9.64
CA LEU A 170 -1.54 2.86 -10.59
C LEU A 170 -2.49 3.22 -11.74
N ASP A 171 -3.19 2.25 -12.33
CA ASP A 171 -4.08 2.50 -13.47
C ASP A 171 -5.25 3.43 -13.09
N PRO A 172 -5.89 3.30 -11.92
CA PRO A 172 -6.86 4.29 -11.47
C PRO A 172 -6.28 5.70 -11.33
N ILE A 173 -5.06 5.82 -10.81
CA ILE A 173 -4.40 7.12 -10.61
C ILE A 173 -3.99 7.76 -11.93
N LEU A 174 -3.53 6.97 -12.90
CA LEU A 174 -3.01 7.45 -14.18
C LEU A 174 -4.09 7.59 -15.26
N PHE A 175 -5.01 6.64 -15.31
CA PHE A 175 -5.99 6.49 -16.39
C PHE A 175 -7.44 6.61 -15.91
N GLY A 176 -7.68 6.66 -14.61
CA GLY A 176 -9.03 6.81 -14.05
C GLY A 176 -9.91 5.58 -14.14
N LYS A 177 -9.32 4.39 -14.31
CA LYS A 177 -10.00 3.09 -14.43
C LYS A 177 -9.11 1.96 -13.91
N TYR A 178 -9.73 0.87 -13.48
CA TYR A 178 -9.00 -0.34 -13.11
C TYR A 178 -8.45 -1.08 -14.35
N PRO A 179 -7.46 -1.98 -14.16
CA PRO A 179 -6.99 -2.87 -15.21
C PRO A 179 -8.11 -3.77 -15.74
N LYS A 180 -8.12 -4.04 -17.04
CA LYS A 180 -9.16 -4.83 -17.71
C LYS A 180 -9.19 -6.28 -17.19
N GLU A 181 -8.03 -6.81 -16.88
CA GLU A 181 -7.80 -8.13 -16.31
C GLU A 181 -8.58 -8.30 -15.01
N MET A 182 -8.58 -7.28 -14.15
CA MET A 182 -9.32 -7.30 -12.89
C MET A 182 -10.83 -7.21 -13.13
N GLU A 183 -11.27 -6.33 -14.04
CA GLU A 183 -12.69 -6.22 -14.39
C GLU A 183 -13.24 -7.57 -14.88
N MET A 184 -12.45 -8.31 -15.67
CA MET A 184 -12.82 -9.65 -16.15
C MET A 184 -12.90 -10.69 -15.04
N VAL A 185 -11.98 -10.65 -14.08
CA VAL A 185 -11.87 -11.66 -13.01
C VAL A 185 -12.85 -11.40 -11.88
N LEU A 186 -12.98 -10.15 -11.44
CA LEU A 186 -13.75 -9.78 -10.25
C LEU A 186 -15.19 -9.36 -10.55
N GLY A 187 -15.46 -8.89 -11.76
CA GLY A 187 -16.79 -8.43 -12.16
C GLY A 187 -17.40 -7.46 -11.14
N THR A 188 -18.55 -7.82 -10.58
CA THR A 188 -19.30 -7.00 -9.61
C THR A 188 -18.63 -6.85 -8.24
N ASN A 189 -17.59 -7.63 -7.94
CA ASN A 189 -16.84 -7.50 -6.68
C ASN A 189 -15.83 -6.34 -6.72
N LEU A 190 -15.47 -5.86 -7.91
CA LEU A 190 -14.60 -4.69 -8.06
C LEU A 190 -15.42 -3.41 -7.90
N PRO A 191 -15.06 -2.51 -6.95
CA PRO A 191 -15.79 -1.25 -6.78
C PRO A 191 -15.70 -0.35 -8.02
N GLU A 192 -16.71 0.51 -8.22
CA GLU A 192 -16.75 1.44 -9.36
C GLU A 192 -16.45 2.89 -8.93
N PHE A 193 -15.66 3.60 -9.75
CA PHE A 193 -15.44 5.03 -9.55
C PHE A 193 -16.61 5.87 -10.06
N SER A 194 -17.16 6.73 -9.21
CA SER A 194 -18.18 7.70 -9.61
C SER A 194 -17.61 8.76 -10.57
N CYS A 195 -18.49 9.52 -11.23
CA CYS A 195 -18.07 10.66 -12.07
C CYS A 195 -17.25 11.69 -11.29
N LYS A 196 -17.55 11.88 -9.99
CA LYS A 196 -16.82 12.80 -9.11
C LYS A 196 -15.42 12.28 -8.79
N ASP A 197 -15.29 10.98 -8.57
CA ASP A 197 -14.00 10.34 -8.28
C ASP A 197 -13.08 10.41 -9.50
N LYS A 198 -13.61 10.07 -10.68
CA LYS A 198 -12.88 10.20 -11.95
C LYS A 198 -12.40 11.63 -12.22
N ALA A 199 -13.17 12.64 -11.83
CA ALA A 199 -12.76 14.04 -11.96
C ALA A 199 -11.55 14.39 -11.07
N LYS A 200 -11.47 13.82 -9.86
CA LYS A 200 -10.32 13.97 -8.96
C LYS A 200 -9.12 13.15 -9.43
N LEU A 201 -9.32 11.91 -9.87
CA LEU A 201 -8.23 11.06 -10.39
C LEU A 201 -7.51 11.70 -11.58
N LYS A 202 -8.25 12.41 -12.45
CA LYS A 202 -7.67 13.20 -13.56
C LYS A 202 -6.69 14.31 -13.12
N ARG A 203 -6.61 14.65 -11.83
CA ARG A 203 -5.58 15.57 -11.32
C ARG A 203 -4.18 14.94 -11.41
N GLY A 204 -4.08 13.62 -11.40
CA GLY A 204 -2.84 12.86 -11.55
C GLY A 204 -1.78 13.16 -10.49
N VAL A 205 -0.64 12.50 -10.60
CA VAL A 205 0.52 12.68 -9.72
C VAL A 205 1.66 13.41 -10.42
N ASP A 206 2.55 14.03 -9.66
CA ASP A 206 3.76 14.68 -10.18
C ASP A 206 4.91 13.66 -10.39
N PHE A 207 4.92 12.58 -9.60
CA PHE A 207 5.87 11.47 -9.73
C PHE A 207 5.27 10.16 -9.20
N ILE A 208 5.91 9.04 -9.58
CA ILE A 208 5.65 7.71 -9.04
C ILE A 208 6.96 7.19 -8.46
N GLY A 209 6.95 6.83 -7.17
CA GLY A 209 8.05 6.07 -6.57
C GLY A 209 7.80 4.58 -6.74
N LEU A 210 8.88 3.82 -6.93
CA LEU A 210 8.82 2.37 -7.11
C LEU A 210 9.64 1.71 -6.00
N ASN A 211 8.97 0.90 -5.18
CA ASN A 211 9.63 -0.01 -4.27
C ASN A 211 9.79 -1.35 -5.02
N TYR A 212 11.00 -1.64 -5.50
CA TYR A 212 11.30 -2.84 -6.29
C TYR A 212 12.33 -3.70 -5.57
N TYR A 213 12.05 -5.00 -5.45
CA TYR A 213 12.93 -5.93 -4.74
C TYR A 213 13.24 -7.19 -5.53
N ALA A 214 12.29 -7.73 -6.28
CA ALA A 214 12.42 -9.05 -6.89
C ALA A 214 11.71 -9.20 -8.24
N SER A 215 12.09 -10.26 -8.95
CA SER A 215 11.42 -10.74 -10.16
C SER A 215 10.93 -12.18 -9.98
N TYR A 216 9.86 -12.52 -10.68
CA TYR A 216 9.24 -13.83 -10.62
C TYR A 216 8.91 -14.35 -12.01
N TYR A 217 9.10 -15.66 -12.20
CA TYR A 217 8.52 -16.35 -13.35
C TYR A 217 7.08 -16.72 -13.07
N VAL A 218 6.20 -16.47 -14.05
CA VAL A 218 4.76 -16.73 -13.98
C VAL A 218 4.35 -17.76 -15.02
N ARG A 219 3.48 -18.71 -14.64
CA ARG A 219 2.85 -19.66 -15.56
C ARG A 219 1.34 -19.76 -15.36
N VAL A 220 0.61 -20.12 -16.41
CA VAL A 220 -0.82 -20.44 -16.31
C VAL A 220 -1.08 -21.82 -15.67
N CYS A 221 -1.97 -21.88 -14.66
CA CYS A 221 -2.44 -23.13 -14.04
C CYS A 221 -3.86 -23.57 -14.49
N ILE A 222 -4.24 -23.44 -15.77
CA ILE A 222 -5.62 -23.82 -16.21
C ILE A 222 -5.78 -25.35 -16.40
N SER A 223 -4.71 -26.11 -16.65
CA SER A 223 -4.79 -27.56 -16.97
C SER A 223 -4.05 -28.49 -16.00
N SER A 224 -3.38 -27.96 -14.98
CA SER A 224 -2.75 -28.75 -13.91
C SER A 224 -3.03 -28.07 -12.58
N MET A 225 -3.28 -28.85 -11.51
CA MET A 225 -3.37 -28.29 -10.16
C MET A 225 -2.09 -27.49 -9.90
N CYS A 226 -2.20 -26.22 -9.50
CA CYS A 226 -1.05 -25.56 -8.91
C CYS A 226 -0.70 -26.38 -7.65
N GLU A 227 0.47 -27.00 -7.60
CA GLU A 227 0.91 -27.72 -6.42
C GLU A 227 0.91 -26.74 -5.24
N SER A 228 0.22 -27.08 -4.16
CA SER A 228 0.05 -26.21 -2.99
C SER A 228 1.43 -25.87 -2.40
N GLY A 229 1.83 -24.60 -2.45
CA GLY A 229 3.13 -24.13 -1.94
C GLY A 229 3.17 -22.60 -1.79
N LEU A 230 4.20 -22.10 -1.11
CA LEU A 230 4.57 -20.67 -1.10
C LEU A 230 4.77 -20.24 -2.56
N GLY A 231 3.85 -19.46 -3.14
CA GLY A 231 3.87 -19.32 -4.59
C GLY A 231 2.53 -19.17 -5.29
N VAL A 232 1.42 -19.57 -4.66
CA VAL A 232 0.25 -19.94 -5.44
C VAL A 232 -0.95 -19.07 -5.11
N SER A 233 -1.43 -18.30 -6.08
CA SER A 233 -2.73 -17.63 -6.00
C SER A 233 -3.62 -18.04 -7.17
N THR A 234 -4.93 -18.04 -6.94
CA THR A 234 -5.96 -18.33 -7.95
C THR A 234 -6.00 -17.30 -9.07
N THR A 235 -5.49 -16.09 -8.82
CA THR A 235 -5.42 -14.97 -9.76
C THR A 235 -4.12 -14.95 -10.57
N GLU A 236 -2.99 -15.32 -9.96
CA GLU A 236 -1.64 -15.15 -10.54
C GLU A 236 -1.00 -16.47 -10.98
N GLY A 237 -1.52 -17.63 -10.54
CA GLY A 237 -0.91 -18.94 -10.80
C GLY A 237 0.19 -19.27 -9.79
N SER A 238 1.18 -20.09 -10.19
CA SER A 238 2.37 -20.39 -9.38
C SER A 238 3.52 -19.44 -9.73
N TYR A 239 4.00 -18.65 -8.76
CA TYR A 239 5.21 -17.84 -8.88
C TYR A 239 6.43 -18.62 -8.37
N GLN A 240 7.52 -18.56 -9.13
CA GLN A 240 8.84 -19.03 -8.67
C GLN A 240 9.79 -17.83 -8.64
N PRO A 241 10.50 -17.57 -7.52
CA PRO A 241 11.51 -16.53 -7.49
C PRO A 241 12.60 -16.85 -8.52
N THR A 242 13.09 -15.84 -9.23
CA THR A 242 14.33 -15.99 -10.00
C THR A 242 15.44 -16.38 -9.03
N ALA A 243 16.03 -17.56 -9.21
CA ALA A 243 17.14 -18.01 -8.38
C ALA A 243 18.25 -16.94 -8.39
N LEU A 244 18.67 -16.49 -7.21
CA LEU A 244 19.93 -15.77 -7.01
C LEU A 244 21.11 -16.72 -7.17
#